data_AF-A0A418QI37-F1
#
_entry.id   AF-A0A418QI37-F1
#
_cell.length_a   1.000
_cell.length_b   1.000
_cell.length_c   1.000
_cell.angle_alpha   90.00
_cell.angle_beta   90.00
_cell.angle_gamma   90.00
#
_symmetry.space_group_name_H-M   'P 1'
#
loop_
_entity.id
_entity.type
_entity.pdbx_description
1 polymer ?
#
loop_
_entity_poly.entity_id
_entity_poly.type
_entity_poly.pdbx_seq_one_letter_code
_entity_poly.pdbx_strand_id
1 'polypeptide(L)'
;QEQDNNVSACATTALWMAFHKTAALFQTALPSPYHITATTRNLFYRHGRTFPSAGLDQTQIGEAIEAVGLVAELRTYRQGHEWGLLPPGDSATARMQQQLRGAKGFLYAYLRLGLPVLLFLLLDENPDLGHLVTITGYRLAPATALPTPDISLASDALDRLYAHDDQMGPFARYGFTEQGRLRTPWPADADWQTAEGRWQQHREASLFSLFVPLAADIRITYEQVYRQVGLFEQIFTDTIQERADIVWDIYLDYSNKYKEELRYLRPVSGEPLRRILVSSLPKYIWVARATLQQTPILELVFDATDLHTGFYCLLVNVFDPLRASMTNWLGQPAFRRKLLKAPKFDKRFLPLLLEGLH
;
A
#
# COMPACT_ATOMS: atom_id res chain seq x y z
N GLN A 1 -24.94 -18.88 -18.91
CA GLN A 1 -23.73 -19.58 -19.38
C GLN A 1 -23.03 -20.01 -18.11
N GLU A 2 -23.19 -21.28 -17.70
CA GLU A 2 -22.55 -21.82 -16.50
C GLU A 2 -21.03 -21.83 -16.72
N GLN A 3 -20.28 -21.13 -15.86
CA GLN A 3 -18.82 -21.17 -15.86
C GLN A 3 -18.37 -22.35 -14.98
N ASP A 4 -17.52 -23.20 -15.55
CA ASP A 4 -16.84 -24.31 -14.88
C ASP A 4 -16.11 -23.84 -13.61
N ASN A 5 -16.24 -24.64 -12.54
CA ASN A 5 -15.58 -24.52 -11.23
C ASN A 5 -14.04 -24.71 -11.27
N ASN A 6 -13.35 -24.24 -12.32
CA ASN A 6 -11.90 -24.37 -12.41
C ASN A 6 -11.23 -23.21 -11.67
N VAL A 7 -10.63 -23.54 -10.53
CA VAL A 7 -9.86 -22.65 -9.63
C VAL A 7 -8.67 -21.95 -10.34
N SER A 8 -8.31 -22.37 -11.56
CA SER A 8 -7.36 -21.66 -12.43
C SER A 8 -7.94 -20.42 -13.13
N ALA A 9 -9.27 -20.28 -13.22
CA ALA A 9 -9.94 -19.18 -13.90
C ALA A 9 -9.83 -17.86 -13.12
N CYS A 10 -9.98 -17.87 -11.79
CA CYS A 10 -9.97 -16.65 -10.98
C CYS A 10 -8.59 -15.96 -11.01
N ALA A 11 -7.52 -16.72 -10.74
CA ALA A 11 -6.16 -16.19 -10.73
C ALA A 11 -5.72 -15.67 -12.10
N THR A 12 -6.06 -16.40 -13.16
CA THR A 12 -5.80 -15.98 -14.55
C THR A 12 -6.56 -14.69 -14.87
N THR A 13 -7.84 -14.60 -14.48
CA THR A 13 -8.67 -13.41 -14.73
C THR A 13 -8.15 -12.21 -13.96
N ALA A 14 -7.78 -12.38 -12.69
CA ALA A 14 -7.20 -11.32 -11.88
C ALA A 14 -5.87 -10.82 -12.48
N LEU A 15 -4.95 -11.72 -12.81
CA LEU A 15 -3.70 -11.36 -13.50
C LEU A 15 -3.97 -10.61 -14.80
N TRP A 16 -4.89 -11.11 -15.62
CA TRP A 16 -5.26 -10.48 -16.89
C TRP A 16 -5.81 -9.05 -16.68
N MET A 17 -6.67 -8.85 -15.69
CA MET A 17 -7.18 -7.53 -15.30
C MET A 17 -6.07 -6.58 -14.84
N ALA A 18 -5.14 -7.06 -14.01
CA ALA A 18 -3.99 -6.28 -13.59
C ALA A 18 -3.12 -5.89 -14.79
N PHE A 19 -2.85 -6.83 -15.70
CA PHE A 19 -2.03 -6.61 -16.90
C PHE A 19 -2.64 -5.63 -17.88
N HIS A 20 -3.97 -5.57 -17.99
CA HIS A 20 -4.62 -4.54 -18.78
C HIS A 20 -4.25 -3.12 -18.32
N LYS A 21 -4.19 -2.89 -17.01
CA LYS A 21 -3.80 -1.60 -16.45
C LYS A 21 -2.30 -1.37 -16.57
N THR A 22 -1.48 -2.36 -16.23
CA THR A 22 -0.02 -2.19 -16.22
C THR A 22 0.58 -2.14 -17.61
N ALA A 23 0.02 -2.82 -18.61
CA ALA A 23 0.43 -2.69 -20.01
C ALA A 23 0.27 -1.24 -20.50
N ALA A 24 -0.81 -0.56 -20.11
CA ALA A 24 -0.99 0.86 -20.43
C ALA A 24 -0.01 1.77 -19.68
N LEU A 25 0.27 1.50 -18.40
CA LEU A 25 1.15 2.33 -17.57
C LEU A 25 2.64 2.17 -17.88
N PHE A 26 3.06 0.94 -18.17
CA PHE A 26 4.46 0.53 -18.27
C PHE A 26 4.86 0.07 -19.67
N GLN A 27 3.92 0.06 -20.63
CA GLN A 27 4.15 -0.37 -22.01
C GLN A 27 4.64 -1.83 -22.12
N THR A 28 4.16 -2.69 -21.22
CA THR A 28 4.46 -4.12 -21.23
C THR A 28 3.55 -4.89 -22.18
N ALA A 29 3.91 -6.15 -22.46
CA ALA A 29 3.05 -7.06 -23.19
C ALA A 29 1.75 -7.30 -22.43
N LEU A 30 0.65 -7.44 -23.18
CA LEU A 30 -0.65 -7.85 -22.65
C LEU A 30 -0.93 -9.30 -23.10
N PRO A 31 -0.62 -10.31 -22.27
CA PRO A 31 -0.88 -11.69 -22.62
C PRO A 31 -2.39 -12.00 -22.61
N SER A 32 -2.80 -12.98 -23.40
CA SER A 32 -4.15 -13.55 -23.30
C SER A 32 -4.28 -14.38 -22.02
N PRO A 33 -5.49 -14.63 -21.50
CA PRO A 33 -5.70 -15.53 -20.37
C PRO A 33 -5.02 -16.90 -20.56
N TYR A 34 -5.15 -17.48 -21.76
CA TYR A 34 -4.46 -18.72 -22.12
C TYR A 34 -2.93 -18.61 -21.98
N HIS A 35 -2.32 -17.52 -22.46
CA HIS A 35 -0.87 -17.32 -22.33
C HIS A 35 -0.44 -17.17 -20.87
N ILE A 36 -1.21 -16.48 -20.03
CA ILE A 36 -0.92 -16.36 -18.59
C ILE A 36 -0.85 -17.76 -17.97
N THR A 37 -1.92 -18.53 -18.15
CA THR A 37 -2.05 -19.90 -17.63
C THR A 37 -0.99 -20.86 -18.18
N ALA A 38 -0.60 -20.74 -19.46
CA ALA A 38 0.41 -21.57 -20.07
C ALA A 38 1.83 -21.23 -19.59
N THR A 39 2.07 -19.97 -19.21
CA THR A 39 3.39 -19.48 -18.80
C THR A 39 3.73 -19.87 -17.36
N THR A 40 2.73 -19.98 -16.48
CA THR A 40 2.88 -20.35 -15.07
C THR A 40 3.14 -21.83 -14.83
N ARG A 41 3.71 -22.53 -15.82
CA ARG A 41 4.06 -23.97 -15.89
C ARG A 41 3.66 -24.77 -14.64
N ASN A 42 2.67 -25.66 -14.77
CA ASN A 42 2.39 -26.67 -13.74
C ASN A 42 3.54 -27.70 -13.68
N LEU A 43 4.68 -27.30 -13.10
CA LEU A 43 5.92 -28.06 -13.07
C LEU A 43 5.82 -29.37 -12.25
N PHE A 44 4.71 -29.60 -11.55
CA PHE A 44 4.57 -30.72 -10.61
C PHE A 44 3.76 -31.93 -11.09
N TYR A 45 3.11 -31.90 -12.27
CA TYR A 45 2.43 -33.10 -12.79
C TYR A 45 3.33 -33.85 -13.77
N ARG A 46 4.17 -34.77 -13.26
CA ARG A 46 5.04 -35.65 -14.07
C ARG A 46 4.30 -36.70 -14.90
N HIS A 47 2.98 -36.83 -14.79
CA HIS A 47 2.15 -37.73 -15.60
C HIS A 47 0.78 -37.09 -15.93
N GLY A 48 0.31 -37.27 -17.17
CA GLY A 48 -1.01 -36.82 -17.63
C GLY A 48 -1.01 -35.54 -18.49
N ARG A 49 -2.21 -35.08 -18.90
CA ARG A 49 -2.39 -33.77 -19.55
C ARG A 49 -2.12 -32.68 -18.52
N THR A 50 -1.08 -31.88 -18.72
CA THR A 50 -0.76 -30.65 -17.97
C THR A 50 -1.71 -29.50 -18.33
N PHE A 51 -3.02 -29.78 -18.34
CA PHE A 51 -4.02 -28.72 -18.39
C PHE A 51 -4.27 -28.26 -16.94
N PRO A 52 -4.20 -26.96 -16.63
CA PRO A 52 -4.32 -26.47 -15.27
C PRO A 52 -5.77 -26.55 -14.80
N SER A 53 -6.10 -27.68 -14.17
CA SER A 53 -7.32 -27.86 -13.38
C SER A 53 -7.15 -27.37 -11.94
N ALA A 54 -5.91 -27.11 -11.50
CA ALA A 54 -5.59 -26.52 -10.21
C ALA A 54 -5.31 -25.01 -10.36
N GLY A 55 -5.70 -24.22 -9.36
CA GLY A 55 -5.42 -22.78 -9.28
C GLY A 55 -3.92 -22.44 -9.31
N LEU A 56 -3.61 -21.13 -9.31
CA LEU A 56 -2.22 -20.66 -9.26
C LEU A 56 -1.77 -20.42 -7.81
N ASP A 57 -0.58 -20.91 -7.46
CA ASP A 57 0.07 -20.59 -6.18
C ASP A 57 0.81 -19.23 -6.21
N GLN A 58 1.37 -18.81 -5.07
CA GLN A 58 2.08 -17.53 -4.96
C GLN A 58 3.30 -17.42 -5.87
N THR A 59 4.02 -18.53 -6.08
CA THR A 59 5.20 -18.59 -6.95
C THR A 59 4.76 -18.40 -8.39
N GLN A 60 3.73 -19.13 -8.81
CA GLN A 60 3.16 -19.04 -10.15
C GLN A 60 2.58 -17.65 -10.45
N ILE A 61 1.95 -16.99 -9.47
CA ILE A 61 1.50 -15.59 -9.61
C ILE A 61 2.69 -14.66 -9.84
N GLY A 62 3.78 -14.82 -9.08
CA GLY A 62 5.02 -14.08 -9.27
C GLY A 62 5.63 -14.29 -10.65
N GLU A 63 5.75 -15.55 -11.08
CA GLU A 63 6.27 -15.92 -12.40
C GLU A 63 5.42 -15.34 -13.55
N ALA A 64 4.09 -15.28 -13.39
CA ALA A 64 3.21 -14.63 -14.38
C ALA A 64 3.51 -13.13 -14.52
N ILE A 65 3.76 -12.44 -13.41
CA ILE A 65 4.11 -11.02 -13.39
C ILE A 65 5.49 -10.81 -14.04
N GLU A 66 6.48 -11.63 -13.71
CA GLU A 66 7.81 -11.56 -14.31
C GLU A 66 7.80 -11.85 -15.82
N ALA A 67 6.95 -12.77 -16.27
CA ALA A 67 6.84 -13.14 -17.68
C ALA A 67 6.40 -11.98 -18.60
N VAL A 68 5.72 -10.96 -18.07
CA VAL A 68 5.34 -9.76 -18.83
C VAL A 68 6.35 -8.62 -18.68
N GLY A 69 7.50 -8.87 -18.06
CA GLY A 69 8.58 -7.90 -17.88
C GLY A 69 8.40 -6.97 -16.66
N LEU A 70 7.54 -7.35 -15.72
CA LEU A 70 7.32 -6.63 -14.46
C LEU A 70 8.04 -7.32 -13.30
N VAL A 71 8.06 -6.67 -12.15
CA VAL A 71 8.52 -7.23 -10.87
C VAL A 71 7.33 -7.33 -9.94
N ALA A 72 7.23 -8.43 -9.20
CA ALA A 72 6.19 -8.62 -8.19
C ALA A 72 6.68 -8.19 -6.81
N GLU A 73 6.11 -7.12 -6.25
CA GLU A 73 6.28 -6.85 -4.83
C GLU A 73 5.26 -7.66 -4.02
N LEU A 74 5.74 -8.67 -3.29
CA LEU A 74 4.94 -9.64 -2.54
C LEU A 74 4.92 -9.33 -1.04
N ARG A 75 3.74 -9.36 -0.43
CA ARG A 75 3.56 -9.45 1.04
C ARG A 75 2.76 -10.69 1.39
N THR A 76 3.22 -11.42 2.41
CA THR A 76 2.53 -12.58 2.96
C THR A 76 2.06 -12.28 4.38
N TYR A 77 0.93 -12.88 4.74
CA TYR A 77 0.25 -12.59 6.00
C TYR A 77 -0.01 -13.88 6.77
N ARG A 78 0.25 -13.83 8.08
CA ARG A 78 -0.04 -14.97 8.93
C ARG A 78 -1.53 -15.18 9.12
N GLN A 79 -1.94 -16.43 9.05
CA GLN A 79 -3.30 -16.90 9.29
C GLN A 79 -3.58 -17.09 10.78
N GLY A 80 -4.85 -17.10 11.18
CA GLY A 80 -5.26 -17.16 12.58
C GLY A 80 -4.63 -18.32 13.38
N HIS A 81 -4.51 -19.49 12.74
CA HIS A 81 -3.93 -20.69 13.35
C HIS A 81 -2.39 -20.65 13.48
N GLU A 82 -1.69 -19.73 12.81
CA GLU A 82 -0.22 -19.66 12.79
C GLU A 82 0.38 -18.82 13.92
N TRP A 83 -0.46 -18.13 14.71
CA TRP A 83 0.00 -17.22 15.77
C TRP A 83 0.51 -17.91 17.04
N GLY A 84 0.25 -19.21 17.20
CA GLY A 84 0.77 -20.01 18.32
C GLY A 84 0.39 -19.47 19.70
N LEU A 85 1.25 -19.70 20.70
CA LEU A 85 1.11 -19.13 22.05
C LEU A 85 1.56 -17.67 22.05
N LEU A 86 0.63 -16.76 22.38
CA LEU A 86 0.88 -15.33 22.46
C LEU A 86 1.29 -14.88 23.86
N PRO A 87 2.06 -13.78 24.00
CA PRO A 87 2.36 -13.18 25.30
C PRO A 87 1.09 -12.79 26.08
N PRO A 88 1.12 -12.77 27.43
CA PRO A 88 0.00 -12.28 28.23
C PRO A 88 -0.38 -10.85 27.84
N GLY A 89 -1.66 -10.63 27.54
CA GLY A 89 -2.20 -9.33 27.11
C GLY A 89 -2.30 -9.14 25.59
N ASP A 90 -1.70 -10.03 24.79
CA ASP A 90 -1.90 -10.06 23.34
C ASP A 90 -3.03 -11.01 22.94
N SER A 91 -3.71 -10.68 21.84
CA SER A 91 -4.66 -11.58 21.19
C SER A 91 -4.34 -11.76 19.70
N ALA A 92 -4.69 -12.92 19.14
CA ALA A 92 -4.56 -13.16 17.71
C ALA A 92 -5.30 -12.10 16.91
N THR A 93 -6.49 -11.70 17.38
CA THR A 93 -7.28 -10.60 16.83
C THR A 93 -6.50 -9.29 16.78
N ALA A 94 -5.83 -8.89 17.86
CA ALA A 94 -5.02 -7.66 17.87
C ALA A 94 -3.85 -7.72 16.87
N ARG A 95 -3.20 -8.89 16.75
CA ARG A 95 -2.14 -9.12 15.74
C ARG A 95 -2.67 -9.08 14.31
N MET A 96 -3.85 -9.67 14.06
CA MET A 96 -4.53 -9.62 12.77
C MET A 96 -4.95 -8.20 12.40
N GLN A 97 -5.50 -7.44 13.36
CA GLN A 97 -5.80 -6.01 13.18
C GLN A 97 -4.54 -5.21 12.81
N GLN A 98 -3.41 -5.46 13.50
CA GLN A 98 -2.14 -4.80 13.20
C GLN A 98 -1.63 -5.15 11.79
N GLN A 99 -1.69 -6.42 11.39
CA GLN A 99 -1.35 -6.85 10.03
C GLN A 99 -2.24 -6.17 8.99
N LEU A 100 -3.54 -6.10 9.25
CA LEU A 100 -4.49 -5.47 8.34
C LEU A 100 -4.21 -3.97 8.20
N ARG A 101 -3.87 -3.26 9.29
CA ARG A 101 -3.44 -1.85 9.22
C ARG A 101 -2.21 -1.67 8.31
N GLY A 102 -1.20 -2.52 8.48
CA GLY A 102 -0.03 -2.54 7.59
C GLY A 102 -0.40 -2.79 6.13
N ALA A 103 -1.31 -3.74 5.88
CA ALA A 103 -1.83 -4.03 4.54
C ALA A 103 -2.58 -2.84 3.94
N LYS A 104 -3.36 -2.09 4.73
CA LYS A 104 -4.06 -0.87 4.27
C LYS A 104 -3.08 0.20 3.79
N GLY A 105 -1.98 0.41 4.53
CA GLY A 105 -0.90 1.31 4.13
C GLY A 105 -0.27 0.94 2.79
N PHE A 106 0.10 -0.33 2.65
CA PHE A 106 0.64 -0.89 1.42
C PHE A 106 -0.34 -0.75 0.24
N LEU A 107 -1.60 -1.16 0.42
CA LEU A 107 -2.65 -1.04 -0.61
C LEU A 107 -2.83 0.40 -1.08
N TYR A 108 -3.06 1.31 -0.13
CA TYR A 108 -3.27 2.72 -0.38
C TYR A 108 -2.11 3.35 -1.17
N ALA A 109 -0.88 3.05 -0.75
CA ALA A 109 0.34 3.61 -1.32
C ALA A 109 0.46 3.39 -2.84
N TYR A 110 0.18 2.17 -3.32
CA TYR A 110 0.28 1.83 -4.74
C TYR A 110 -1.01 2.13 -5.51
N LEU A 111 -2.19 1.94 -4.90
CA LEU A 111 -3.46 2.28 -5.54
C LEU A 111 -3.57 3.78 -5.85
N ARG A 112 -2.89 4.65 -5.08
CA ARG A 112 -2.87 6.10 -5.34
C ARG A 112 -2.14 6.49 -6.63
N LEU A 113 -1.08 5.75 -7.01
CA LEU A 113 -0.47 5.86 -8.35
C LEU A 113 -1.42 5.33 -9.45
N GLY A 114 -2.44 4.56 -9.07
CA GLY A 114 -3.36 3.88 -9.97
C GLY A 114 -2.86 2.50 -10.41
N LEU A 115 -1.94 1.89 -9.64
CA LEU A 115 -1.50 0.52 -9.86
C LEU A 115 -2.53 -0.48 -9.34
N PRO A 116 -2.82 -1.56 -10.09
CA PRO A 116 -3.65 -2.64 -9.58
C PRO A 116 -2.88 -3.41 -8.49
N VAL A 117 -3.60 -3.86 -7.46
CA VAL A 117 -3.04 -4.75 -6.42
C VAL A 117 -3.80 -6.06 -6.44
N LEU A 118 -3.10 -7.18 -6.56
CA LEU A 118 -3.70 -8.51 -6.50
C LEU A 118 -3.83 -8.94 -5.04
N LEU A 119 -5.03 -9.31 -4.62
CA LEU A 119 -5.34 -9.80 -3.28
C LEU A 119 -5.60 -11.29 -3.35
N PHE A 120 -4.73 -12.07 -2.72
CA PHE A 120 -4.98 -13.47 -2.45
C PHE A 120 -5.65 -13.58 -1.09
N LEU A 121 -6.90 -14.04 -1.11
CA LEU A 121 -7.79 -14.22 0.02
C LEU A 121 -8.00 -15.71 0.31
N LEU A 122 -8.19 -16.08 1.58
CA LEU A 122 -8.77 -17.37 1.97
C LEU A 122 -10.17 -17.12 2.52
N LEU A 123 -11.19 -17.61 1.82
CA LEU A 123 -12.58 -17.45 2.24
C LEU A 123 -12.87 -18.36 3.43
N ASP A 124 -13.50 -17.81 4.46
CA ASP A 124 -13.77 -18.49 5.75
C ASP A 124 -12.53 -19.15 6.37
N GLU A 125 -11.35 -18.56 6.13
CA GLU A 125 -10.05 -19.06 6.62
C GLU A 125 -9.71 -20.49 6.13
N ASN A 126 -10.39 -20.95 5.07
CA ASN A 126 -10.17 -22.28 4.49
C ASN A 126 -9.11 -22.23 3.38
N PRO A 127 -7.97 -22.93 3.53
CA PRO A 127 -6.92 -23.01 2.49
C PRO A 127 -7.42 -23.55 1.14
N ASP A 128 -8.45 -24.40 1.14
CA ASP A 128 -9.04 -24.96 -0.08
C ASP A 128 -9.94 -23.96 -0.80
N LEU A 129 -10.30 -22.83 -0.15
CA LEU A 129 -11.14 -21.77 -0.69
C LEU A 129 -10.34 -20.49 -0.93
N GLY A 130 -9.19 -20.67 -1.58
CA GLY A 130 -8.34 -19.59 -2.05
C GLY A 130 -8.94 -18.82 -3.22
N HIS A 131 -8.89 -17.49 -3.18
CA HIS A 131 -9.40 -16.62 -4.23
C HIS A 131 -8.44 -15.47 -4.52
N LEU A 132 -8.18 -15.20 -5.81
CA LEU A 132 -7.35 -14.08 -6.24
C LEU A 132 -8.21 -13.03 -6.93
N VAL A 133 -8.16 -11.78 -6.46
CA VAL A 133 -8.91 -10.65 -7.03
C VAL A 133 -8.00 -9.48 -7.35
N THR A 134 -8.42 -8.62 -8.27
CA THR A 134 -7.67 -7.40 -8.63
C THR A 134 -8.31 -6.18 -8.02
N ILE A 135 -7.63 -5.52 -7.11
CA ILE A 135 -8.07 -4.24 -6.56
C ILE A 135 -7.63 -3.11 -7.48
N THR A 136 -8.59 -2.29 -7.88
CA THR A 136 -8.40 -1.20 -8.84
C THR A 136 -8.72 0.16 -8.25
N GLY A 137 -9.25 0.20 -7.02
CA GLY A 137 -9.56 1.44 -6.35
C GLY A 137 -9.95 1.26 -4.89
N TYR A 138 -10.20 2.37 -4.23
CA TYR A 138 -10.53 2.40 -2.81
C TYR A 138 -11.44 3.58 -2.46
N ARG A 139 -11.96 3.56 -1.23
CA ARG A 139 -12.61 4.68 -0.57
C ARG A 139 -11.96 4.93 0.78
N LEU A 140 -11.79 6.20 1.10
CA LEU A 140 -11.46 6.65 2.44
C LEU A 140 -12.75 7.09 3.14
N ALA A 141 -12.95 6.67 4.38
CA ALA A 141 -14.01 7.18 5.21
C ALA A 141 -13.81 8.69 5.45
N PRO A 142 -14.89 9.49 5.49
CA PRO A 142 -14.79 10.88 5.91
C PRO A 142 -14.28 10.95 7.35
N ALA A 143 -13.15 11.64 7.54
CA ALA A 143 -12.61 12.13 8.80
C ALA A 143 -12.89 11.27 10.05
N THR A 144 -12.06 10.25 10.28
CA THR A 144 -11.79 9.66 11.61
C THR A 144 -10.51 8.81 11.49
N ALA A 145 -9.39 9.42 11.12
CA ALA A 145 -8.11 8.81 11.44
C ALA A 145 -7.99 8.89 12.97
N LEU A 146 -8.41 7.83 13.67
CA LEU A 146 -8.21 7.74 15.11
C LEU A 146 -6.71 7.62 15.34
N PRO A 147 -6.11 8.49 16.17
CA PRO A 147 -4.68 8.43 16.43
C PRO A 147 -4.28 7.03 16.88
N THR A 148 -3.31 6.42 16.20
CA THR A 148 -2.76 5.15 16.66
C THR A 148 -1.63 5.40 17.66
N PRO A 149 -1.30 4.44 18.54
CA PRO A 149 -0.21 4.61 19.50
C PRO A 149 1.18 4.79 18.86
N ASP A 150 1.35 4.34 17.60
CA ASP A 150 2.65 4.29 16.93
C ASP A 150 2.80 5.40 15.87
N ILE A 151 2.08 5.27 14.75
CA ILE A 151 2.10 6.21 13.62
C ILE A 151 0.69 6.27 13.07
N SER A 152 0.06 7.44 13.08
CA SER A 152 -1.27 7.60 12.48
C SER A 152 -1.13 7.78 10.97
N LEU A 153 -1.80 6.93 10.19
CA LEU A 153 -1.70 6.96 8.73
C LEU A 153 -3.01 7.40 8.07
N ALA A 154 -2.93 8.14 6.98
CA ALA A 154 -4.09 8.46 6.15
C ALA A 154 -4.77 7.18 5.61
N SER A 155 -3.97 6.12 5.37
CA SER A 155 -4.46 4.80 4.96
C SER A 155 -5.31 4.10 6.02
N ASP A 156 -5.25 4.52 7.28
CA ASP A 156 -6.13 3.95 8.33
C ASP A 156 -7.60 4.26 8.06
N ALA A 157 -7.88 5.36 7.36
CA ALA A 157 -9.23 5.74 6.92
C ALA A 157 -9.76 4.91 5.75
N LEU A 158 -8.96 4.02 5.15
CA LEU A 158 -9.39 3.13 4.06
C LEU A 158 -10.52 2.22 4.54
N ASP A 159 -11.74 2.40 4.05
CA ASP A 159 -12.92 1.68 4.55
C ASP A 159 -13.55 0.73 3.51
N ARG A 160 -13.13 0.88 2.24
CA ARG A 160 -13.62 0.06 1.14
C ARG A 160 -12.55 -0.11 0.08
N LEU A 161 -12.49 -1.31 -0.50
CA LEU A 161 -11.76 -1.61 -1.72
C LEU A 161 -12.75 -1.90 -2.85
N TYR A 162 -12.38 -1.52 -4.06
CA TYR A 162 -13.10 -1.85 -5.28
C TYR A 162 -12.25 -2.82 -6.10
N ALA A 163 -12.84 -3.97 -6.41
CA ALA A 163 -12.18 -5.06 -7.09
C ALA A 163 -12.82 -5.40 -8.43
N HIS A 164 -12.04 -5.98 -9.31
CA HIS A 164 -12.54 -6.97 -10.25
C HIS A 164 -12.41 -8.35 -9.60
N ASP A 165 -13.57 -8.99 -9.39
CA ASP A 165 -13.69 -10.37 -8.94
C ASP A 165 -14.40 -11.14 -10.08
N ASP A 166 -13.85 -12.26 -10.52
CA ASP A 166 -14.38 -13.02 -11.65
C ASP A 166 -15.78 -13.59 -11.40
N GLN A 167 -16.14 -13.85 -10.14
CA GLN A 167 -17.46 -14.36 -9.78
C GLN A 167 -18.49 -13.26 -9.48
N MET A 168 -18.02 -12.05 -9.14
CA MET A 168 -18.90 -10.93 -8.75
C MET A 168 -18.99 -9.83 -9.81
N GLY A 169 -18.00 -9.78 -10.71
CA GLY A 169 -17.86 -8.75 -11.72
C GLY A 169 -17.01 -7.54 -11.29
N PRO A 170 -17.03 -6.47 -12.12
CA PRO A 170 -16.24 -5.27 -11.87
C PRO A 170 -16.84 -4.42 -10.74
N PHE A 171 -15.97 -3.69 -10.04
CA PHE A 171 -16.32 -2.81 -8.91
C PHE A 171 -16.96 -3.54 -7.71
N ALA A 172 -16.69 -4.84 -7.58
CA ALA A 172 -17.02 -5.62 -6.41
C ALA A 172 -16.46 -4.96 -5.14
N ARG A 173 -17.27 -4.91 -4.08
CA ARG A 173 -16.98 -4.08 -2.90
C ARG A 173 -16.51 -4.95 -1.74
N TYR A 174 -15.30 -4.69 -1.26
CA TYR A 174 -14.75 -5.32 -0.07
C TYR A 174 -14.68 -4.31 1.07
N GLY A 175 -15.04 -4.75 2.27
CA GLY A 175 -14.91 -3.99 3.50
C GLY A 175 -13.87 -4.59 4.43
N PHE A 176 -13.66 -3.95 5.57
CA PHE A 176 -12.77 -4.41 6.63
C PHE A 176 -13.60 -4.73 7.88
N THR A 177 -13.22 -5.77 8.61
CA THR A 177 -13.90 -6.17 9.85
C THR A 177 -13.06 -5.79 11.07
N GLU A 178 -13.69 -5.67 12.23
CA GLU A 178 -13.01 -5.41 13.49
C GLU A 178 -12.09 -6.57 13.88
N GLN A 179 -12.30 -7.77 13.34
CA GLN A 179 -11.48 -8.96 13.62
C GLN A 179 -10.16 -8.99 12.82
N GLY A 180 -9.86 -7.96 12.03
CA GLY A 180 -8.67 -7.94 11.18
C GLY A 180 -8.83 -8.78 9.90
N ARG A 181 -10.07 -8.96 9.42
CA ARG A 181 -10.40 -9.68 8.18
C ARG A 181 -11.02 -8.75 7.14
N LEU A 182 -11.20 -9.27 5.93
CA LEU A 182 -11.97 -8.60 4.88
C LEU A 182 -13.40 -9.12 4.86
N ARG A 183 -14.36 -8.20 4.76
CA ARG A 183 -15.75 -8.52 4.40
C ARG A 183 -15.83 -8.59 2.88
N THR A 184 -16.25 -9.73 2.35
CA THR A 184 -16.33 -9.95 0.90
C THR A 184 -17.73 -9.64 0.37
N PRO A 185 -17.91 -9.46 -0.95
CA PRO A 185 -19.24 -9.38 -1.56
C PRO A 185 -19.96 -10.74 -1.64
N TRP A 186 -19.28 -11.85 -1.34
CA TRP A 186 -19.82 -13.19 -1.46
C TRP A 186 -20.87 -13.45 -0.38
N PRO A 187 -22.04 -14.01 -0.72
CA PRO A 187 -23.06 -14.36 0.26
C PRO A 187 -22.56 -15.54 1.12
N ALA A 188 -22.88 -15.51 2.41
CA ALA A 188 -22.58 -16.59 3.33
C ALA A 188 -23.47 -17.82 3.09
N ASP A 189 -24.69 -17.60 2.61
CA ASP A 189 -25.62 -18.66 2.21
C ASP A 189 -25.52 -18.91 0.70
N ALA A 190 -25.64 -20.19 0.30
CA ALA A 190 -25.54 -20.63 -1.10
C ALA A 190 -26.69 -20.15 -2.00
N ASP A 191 -27.76 -19.58 -1.42
CA ASP A 191 -28.95 -19.19 -2.17
C ASP A 191 -28.93 -17.71 -2.55
N TRP A 192 -28.36 -17.45 -3.74
CA TRP A 192 -28.35 -16.13 -4.37
C TRP A 192 -29.76 -15.54 -4.57
N GLN A 193 -30.80 -16.37 -4.64
CA GLN A 193 -32.17 -15.91 -4.92
C GLN A 193 -32.84 -15.26 -3.71
N THR A 194 -32.39 -15.57 -2.49
CA THR A 194 -32.92 -14.97 -1.25
C THR A 194 -32.06 -13.82 -0.71
N ALA A 195 -30.95 -13.52 -1.39
CA ALA A 195 -29.96 -12.51 -1.01
C ALA A 195 -30.31 -11.08 -1.45
N GLU A 196 -31.29 -10.89 -2.34
CA GLU A 196 -31.78 -9.54 -2.67
C GLU A 196 -32.34 -8.86 -1.42
N GLY A 197 -31.58 -7.89 -0.88
CA GLY A 197 -31.92 -7.15 0.33
C GLY A 197 -31.27 -7.65 1.63
N ARG A 198 -30.55 -8.78 1.60
CA ARG A 198 -29.83 -9.32 2.77
C ARG A 198 -28.31 -9.11 2.67
N TRP A 199 -27.87 -7.85 2.66
CA TRP A 199 -26.46 -7.48 2.83
C TRP A 199 -25.86 -7.84 4.21
N GLN A 200 -26.53 -8.67 5.01
CA GLN A 200 -26.19 -8.93 6.41
C GLN A 200 -25.45 -10.25 6.63
N GLN A 201 -25.34 -11.11 5.62
CA GLN A 201 -24.60 -12.37 5.73
C GLN A 201 -23.64 -12.51 4.55
N HIS A 202 -22.50 -11.83 4.66
CA HIS A 202 -21.40 -11.96 3.71
C HIS A 202 -20.30 -12.83 4.28
N ARG A 203 -19.61 -13.58 3.42
CA ARG A 203 -18.41 -14.33 3.82
C ARG A 203 -17.31 -13.36 4.23
N GLU A 204 -16.54 -13.78 5.23
CA GLU A 204 -15.32 -13.10 5.61
C GLU A 204 -14.11 -13.83 5.00
N ALA A 205 -13.06 -13.07 4.72
CA ALA A 205 -11.83 -13.63 4.19
C ALA A 205 -10.64 -13.17 5.03
N SER A 206 -9.71 -14.08 5.30
CA SER A 206 -8.39 -13.69 5.75
C SER A 206 -7.54 -13.28 4.55
N LEU A 207 -6.68 -12.28 4.77
CA LEU A 207 -5.68 -11.89 3.79
C LEU A 207 -4.55 -12.92 3.83
N PHE A 208 -4.22 -13.51 2.68
CA PHE A 208 -3.11 -14.47 2.57
C PHE A 208 -1.87 -13.81 2.00
N SER A 209 -2.02 -13.11 0.87
CA SER A 209 -0.94 -12.33 0.28
C SER A 209 -1.43 -11.17 -0.59
N LEU A 210 -0.54 -10.21 -0.80
CA LEU A 210 -0.69 -9.10 -1.73
C LEU A 210 0.43 -9.14 -2.75
N PHE A 211 0.11 -8.83 -4.01
CA PHE A 211 1.09 -8.63 -5.07
C PHE A 211 0.84 -7.29 -5.75
N VAL A 212 1.91 -6.52 -5.96
CA VAL A 212 1.88 -5.33 -6.80
C VAL A 212 2.78 -5.57 -8.01
N PRO A 213 2.22 -5.64 -9.23
CA PRO A 213 3.01 -5.66 -10.45
C PRO A 213 3.63 -4.27 -10.71
N LEU A 214 4.95 -4.18 -10.66
CA LEU A 214 5.72 -2.93 -10.76
C LEU A 214 6.67 -2.95 -11.96
N ALA A 215 6.98 -1.78 -12.49
CA ALA A 215 8.13 -1.63 -13.37
C ALA A 215 9.43 -1.81 -12.57
N ALA A 216 10.44 -2.46 -13.17
CA ALA A 216 11.70 -2.80 -12.51
C ALA A 216 12.55 -1.57 -12.11
N ASP A 217 12.20 -0.39 -12.61
CA ASP A 217 12.82 0.88 -12.23
C ASP A 217 12.25 1.46 -10.93
N ILE A 218 11.11 0.97 -10.42
CA ILE A 218 10.59 1.30 -9.08
C ILE A 218 11.25 0.35 -8.07
N ARG A 219 12.24 0.84 -7.34
CA ARG A 219 13.16 0.04 -6.50
C ARG A 219 12.98 0.26 -5.01
N ILE A 220 12.56 1.44 -4.60
CA ILE A 220 12.32 1.75 -3.19
C ILE A 220 10.92 1.26 -2.81
N THR A 221 10.82 0.48 -1.72
CA THR A 221 9.55 -0.08 -1.25
C THR A 221 8.83 0.83 -0.26
N TYR A 222 7.53 0.58 -0.08
CA TYR A 222 6.71 1.24 0.94
C TYR A 222 7.33 1.18 2.35
N GLU A 223 7.86 0.04 2.80
CA GLU A 223 8.41 -0.18 4.15
C GLU A 223 9.71 0.58 4.36
N GLN A 224 10.47 0.81 3.29
CA GLN A 224 11.65 1.66 3.38
C GLN A 224 11.23 3.09 3.72
N VAL A 225 10.19 3.61 3.06
CA VAL A 225 9.66 4.96 3.32
C VAL A 225 8.97 5.03 4.68
N TYR A 226 8.12 4.05 5.00
CA TYR A 226 7.44 3.94 6.30
C TYR A 226 8.43 3.93 7.48
N ARG A 227 9.56 3.23 7.35
CA ARG A 227 10.62 3.25 8.37
C ARG A 227 11.26 4.63 8.53
N GLN A 228 11.46 5.39 7.45
CA GLN A 228 11.96 6.76 7.54
C GLN A 228 10.94 7.67 8.25
N VAL A 229 9.66 7.52 7.92
CA VAL A 229 8.57 8.25 8.58
C VAL A 229 8.55 8.00 10.09
N GLY A 230 8.71 6.74 10.52
CA GLY A 230 8.77 6.41 11.95
C GLY A 230 9.90 7.13 12.72
N LEU A 231 11.01 7.45 12.06
CA LEU A 231 12.08 8.25 12.69
C LEU A 231 11.64 9.69 12.93
N PHE A 232 10.93 10.29 11.96
CA PHE A 232 10.39 11.64 12.11
C PHE A 232 9.24 11.70 13.12
N GLU A 233 8.38 10.68 13.14
CA GLU A 233 7.30 10.57 14.14
C GLU A 233 7.87 10.51 15.57
N GLN A 234 8.96 9.77 15.77
CA GLN A 234 9.64 9.74 17.07
C GLN A 234 10.21 11.12 17.46
N ILE A 235 10.83 11.83 16.51
CA ILE A 235 11.34 13.19 16.75
C ILE A 235 10.20 14.14 17.12
N PHE A 236 9.06 14.06 16.42
CA PHE A 236 7.89 14.88 16.72
C PHE A 236 7.30 14.56 18.08
N THR A 237 7.12 13.27 18.40
CA THR A 237 6.65 12.82 19.72
C THR A 237 7.53 13.34 20.85
N ASP A 238 8.85 13.35 20.66
CA ASP A 238 9.82 13.82 21.67
C ASP A 238 9.88 15.35 21.81
N THR A 239 9.37 16.11 20.84
CA THR A 239 9.61 17.56 20.72
C THR A 239 8.32 18.39 20.79
N ILE A 240 7.22 17.87 20.27
CA ILE A 240 5.89 18.51 20.27
C ILE A 240 5.15 17.98 21.50
N GLN A 241 5.02 18.81 22.54
CA GLN A 241 4.49 18.40 23.84
C GLN A 241 2.99 18.08 23.82
N GLU A 242 2.22 18.68 22.92
CA GLU A 242 0.86 18.24 22.63
C GLU A 242 0.95 17.09 21.64
N ARG A 243 0.31 15.95 21.94
CA ARG A 243 0.03 14.92 20.92
C ARG A 243 -0.94 15.53 19.91
N ALA A 244 -0.38 16.38 19.07
CA ALA A 244 -1.04 16.94 17.93
C ALA A 244 -1.32 15.73 17.01
N ASP A 245 -2.56 15.59 16.53
CA ASP A 245 -2.98 14.48 15.68
C ASP A 245 -2.25 14.57 14.33
N ILE A 246 -0.97 14.20 14.31
CA ILE A 246 -0.15 14.13 13.12
C ILE A 246 -0.57 12.89 12.37
N VAL A 247 -1.04 13.09 11.14
CA VAL A 247 -1.40 12.01 10.24
C VAL A 247 -0.44 12.02 9.06
N TRP A 248 0.20 10.88 8.82
CA TRP A 248 1.10 10.66 7.70
C TRP A 248 0.38 10.05 6.51
N ASP A 249 0.52 10.71 5.37
CA ASP A 249 0.06 10.25 4.07
C ASP A 249 1.27 9.77 3.26
N ILE A 250 1.40 8.45 3.09
CA ILE A 250 2.53 7.80 2.40
C ILE A 250 2.03 7.16 1.12
N TYR A 251 2.59 7.57 -0.02
CA TYR A 251 2.13 7.10 -1.32
C TYR A 251 3.19 7.23 -2.40
N LEU A 252 3.06 6.39 -3.42
CA LEU A 252 3.83 6.45 -4.65
C LEU A 252 3.05 7.31 -5.66
N ASP A 253 3.72 8.21 -6.37
CA ASP A 253 3.11 8.95 -7.48
C ASP A 253 4.12 9.29 -8.60
N TYR A 254 3.61 9.74 -9.73
CA TYR A 254 4.40 10.42 -10.75
C TYR A 254 4.80 11.80 -10.25
N SER A 255 6.07 12.17 -10.46
CA SER A 255 6.57 13.49 -10.03
C SER A 255 5.82 14.66 -10.68
N ASN A 256 5.39 14.52 -11.94
CA ASN A 256 4.60 15.53 -12.62
C ASN A 256 3.20 15.70 -12.03
N LYS A 257 2.54 14.60 -11.66
CA LYS A 257 1.22 14.64 -11.02
C LYS A 257 1.31 15.24 -9.62
N TYR A 258 2.33 14.86 -8.85
CA TYR A 258 2.63 15.49 -7.56
C TYR A 258 2.85 17.00 -7.68
N LYS A 259 3.67 17.45 -8.65
CA LYS A 259 3.87 18.90 -8.91
C LYS A 259 2.58 19.60 -9.32
N GLU A 260 1.72 18.95 -10.09
CA GLU A 260 0.41 19.47 -10.45
C GLU A 260 -0.50 19.60 -9.21
N GLU A 261 -0.58 18.58 -8.36
CA GLU A 261 -1.33 18.62 -7.09
C GLU A 261 -0.87 19.78 -6.19
N LEU A 262 0.45 20.01 -6.09
CA LEU A 262 1.01 21.12 -5.32
C LEU A 262 0.58 22.50 -5.82
N ARG A 263 0.33 22.67 -7.13
CA ARG A 263 -0.18 23.96 -7.65
C ARG A 263 -1.59 24.28 -7.16
N TYR A 264 -2.39 23.25 -6.88
CA TYR A 264 -3.76 23.41 -6.39
C TYR A 264 -3.84 23.47 -4.86
N LEU A 265 -2.82 22.98 -4.15
CA LEU A 265 -2.70 23.07 -2.71
C LEU A 265 -2.35 24.51 -2.30
N ARG A 266 -3.39 25.27 -1.95
CA ARG A 266 -3.29 26.66 -1.45
C ARG A 266 -2.35 26.90 -0.24
N PRO A 267 -2.04 25.97 0.67
CA PRO A 267 -1.14 26.30 1.79
C PRO A 267 0.34 26.44 1.37
N VAL A 268 0.73 25.96 0.19
CA VAL A 268 2.12 26.04 -0.28
C VAL A 268 2.29 27.32 -1.09
N SER A 269 2.35 28.48 -0.45
CA SER A 269 2.66 29.76 -1.13
C SER A 269 4.12 30.17 -0.90
N GLY A 270 4.74 30.80 -1.89
CA GLY A 270 6.09 31.35 -1.79
C GLY A 270 7.23 30.42 -2.26
N GLU A 271 8.43 30.63 -1.71
CA GLU A 271 9.68 29.97 -2.10
C GLU A 271 9.69 28.43 -2.00
N PRO A 272 9.07 27.79 -0.98
CA PRO A 272 9.03 26.33 -0.89
C PRO A 272 8.31 25.67 -2.07
N LEU A 273 7.20 26.26 -2.54
CA LEU A 273 6.50 25.78 -3.74
C LEU A 273 7.39 25.93 -4.98
N ARG A 274 7.99 27.11 -5.14
CA ARG A 274 8.84 27.42 -6.30
C ARG A 274 9.98 26.41 -6.41
N ARG A 275 10.66 26.13 -5.29
CA ARG A 275 11.76 25.14 -5.23
C ARG A 275 11.31 23.78 -5.77
N ILE A 276 10.22 23.24 -5.24
CA ILE A 276 9.72 21.91 -5.64
C ILE A 276 9.36 21.89 -7.14
N LEU A 277 8.70 22.96 -7.62
CA LEU A 277 8.26 23.02 -9.01
C LEU A 277 9.44 23.05 -9.99
N VAL A 278 10.56 23.69 -9.64
CA VAL A 278 11.76 23.76 -10.48
C VAL A 278 12.73 22.60 -10.30
N SER A 279 12.64 21.84 -9.20
CA SER A 279 13.50 20.67 -8.97
C SER A 279 13.32 19.59 -10.05
N SER A 280 14.42 19.03 -10.56
CA SER A 280 14.36 17.85 -11.42
C SER A 280 14.11 16.62 -10.55
N LEU A 281 12.89 16.06 -10.62
CA LEU A 281 12.50 14.86 -9.89
C LEU A 281 12.47 13.65 -10.84
N PRO A 282 12.77 12.43 -10.37
CA PRO A 282 12.65 11.20 -11.15
C PRO A 282 11.19 10.96 -11.56
N LYS A 283 10.96 10.04 -12.50
CA LYS A 283 9.61 9.72 -13.00
C LYS A 283 8.66 9.30 -11.86
N TYR A 284 9.13 8.43 -10.98
CA TYR A 284 8.40 7.92 -9.83
C TYR A 284 9.02 8.46 -8.54
N ILE A 285 8.17 8.95 -7.63
CA ILE A 285 8.58 9.42 -6.32
C ILE A 285 7.69 8.82 -5.25
N TRP A 286 8.28 8.57 -4.08
CA TRP A 286 7.51 8.39 -2.86
C TRP A 286 7.34 9.73 -2.17
N VAL A 287 6.13 9.99 -1.70
CA VAL A 287 5.81 11.16 -0.89
C VAL A 287 5.33 10.67 0.47
N ALA A 288 5.92 11.21 1.53
CA ALA A 288 5.42 11.08 2.89
C ALA A 288 5.08 12.47 3.42
N ARG A 289 3.80 12.75 3.59
CA ARG A 289 3.29 14.06 4.03
C ARG A 289 2.67 13.93 5.41
N ALA A 290 3.23 14.64 6.38
CA ALA A 290 2.62 14.83 7.69
C ALA A 290 1.65 16.01 7.64
N THR A 291 0.46 15.80 8.18
CA THR A 291 -0.57 16.82 8.34
C THR A 291 -0.96 16.95 9.81
N LEU A 292 -1.20 18.17 10.26
CA LEU A 292 -1.79 18.47 11.55
C LEU A 292 -3.14 19.13 11.31
N GLN A 293 -4.23 18.52 11.80
CA GLN A 293 -5.59 19.01 11.57
C GLN A 293 -5.85 19.28 10.06
N GLN A 294 -5.43 18.34 9.20
CA GLN A 294 -5.50 18.41 7.74
C GLN A 294 -4.62 19.50 7.07
N THR A 295 -3.86 20.26 7.85
CA THR A 295 -2.89 21.23 7.32
C THR A 295 -1.53 20.56 7.17
N PRO A 296 -0.89 20.59 5.98
CA PRO A 296 0.44 20.00 5.82
C PRO A 296 1.46 20.74 6.69
N ILE A 297 2.33 19.99 7.36
CA ILE A 297 3.38 20.55 8.24
C ILE A 297 4.80 20.10 7.85
N LEU A 298 4.94 18.90 7.30
CA LEU A 298 6.20 18.35 6.82
C LEU A 298 5.90 17.46 5.61
N GLU A 299 6.78 17.49 4.63
CA GLU A 299 6.75 16.57 3.50
C GLU A 299 8.15 16.10 3.15
N LEU A 300 8.30 14.79 2.99
CA LEU A 300 9.50 14.11 2.57
C LEU A 300 9.25 13.53 1.18
N VAL A 301 10.08 13.91 0.20
CA VAL A 301 10.03 13.37 -1.15
C VAL A 301 11.23 12.49 -1.36
N PHE A 302 10.99 11.29 -1.87
CA PHE A 302 12.02 10.28 -2.08
C PHE A 302 12.04 9.82 -3.53
N ASP A 303 13.22 9.53 -4.05
CA ASP A 303 13.41 8.90 -5.35
C ASP A 303 12.96 7.44 -5.28
N ALA A 304 11.89 7.08 -5.98
CA ALA A 304 11.44 5.69 -5.99
C ALA A 304 12.32 4.79 -6.86
N THR A 305 13.20 5.38 -7.68
CA THR A 305 14.05 4.70 -8.65
C THR A 305 15.50 4.51 -8.22
N ASP A 306 15.89 5.09 -7.09
CA ASP A 306 17.25 5.00 -6.56
C ASP A 306 17.54 3.61 -5.93
N LEU A 307 18.79 3.39 -5.54
CA LEU A 307 19.23 2.18 -4.85
C LEU A 307 18.84 2.23 -3.36
N HIS A 308 18.30 1.13 -2.85
CA HIS A 308 17.89 0.98 -1.45
C HIS A 308 19.04 1.15 -0.43
N THR A 309 20.29 1.02 -0.87
CA THR A 309 21.50 1.21 -0.06
C THR A 309 21.94 2.68 0.03
N GLY A 310 21.40 3.54 -0.83
CA GLY A 310 21.70 4.96 -0.91
C GLY A 310 20.85 5.83 0.02
N PHE A 311 21.05 7.14 -0.08
CA PHE A 311 20.13 8.12 0.50
C PHE A 311 19.25 8.67 -0.60
N TYR A 312 18.04 8.15 -0.61
CA TYR A 312 17.06 8.36 -1.66
C TYR A 312 16.06 9.47 -1.28
N CYS A 313 16.28 10.24 -0.21
CA CYS A 313 15.46 11.42 0.08
C CYS A 313 15.98 12.60 -0.74
N LEU A 314 15.10 13.18 -1.56
CA LEU A 314 15.42 14.26 -2.48
C LEU A 314 15.09 15.63 -1.88
N LEU A 315 13.93 15.75 -1.24
CA LEU A 315 13.43 17.03 -0.74
C LEU A 315 12.81 16.85 0.64
N VAL A 316 13.00 17.87 1.48
CA VAL A 316 12.25 18.05 2.72
C VAL A 316 11.63 19.43 2.72
N ASN A 317 10.30 19.47 2.78
CA ASN A 317 9.52 20.70 2.81
C ASN A 317 8.89 20.85 4.19
N VAL A 318 9.16 21.97 4.85
CA VAL A 318 8.58 22.28 6.16
C VAL A 318 7.56 23.40 5.98
N PHE A 319 6.34 23.23 6.48
CA PHE A 319 5.27 24.22 6.33
C PHE A 319 4.93 24.82 7.69
N ASP A 320 4.25 25.97 7.67
CA ASP A 320 3.65 26.50 8.90
C ASP A 320 2.52 25.58 9.39
N PRO A 321 2.34 25.44 10.71
CA PRO A 321 3.06 26.13 11.79
C PRO A 321 4.41 25.51 12.20
N LEU A 322 4.77 24.32 11.69
CA LEU A 322 5.98 23.62 12.11
C LEU A 322 7.26 24.36 11.73
N ARG A 323 7.27 25.11 10.63
CA ARG A 323 8.43 25.88 10.12
C ARG A 323 9.00 26.82 11.17
N ALA A 324 8.17 27.59 11.87
CA ALA A 324 8.62 28.51 12.91
C ALA A 324 9.33 27.77 14.07
N SER A 325 8.71 26.71 14.57
CA SER A 325 9.26 25.88 15.65
C SER A 325 10.55 25.18 15.23
N MET A 326 10.58 24.59 14.03
CA MET A 326 11.77 23.95 13.48
C MET A 326 12.92 24.92 13.25
N THR A 327 12.64 26.16 12.86
CA THR A 327 13.67 27.21 12.70
C THR A 327 14.33 27.50 14.04
N ASN A 328 13.54 27.63 15.12
CA ASN A 328 14.07 27.81 16.46
C ASN A 328 14.87 26.58 16.92
N TRP A 329 14.30 25.38 16.81
CA TRP A 329 14.98 24.14 17.24
C TRP A 329 16.28 23.91 16.48
N LEU A 330 16.25 23.98 15.14
CA LEU A 330 17.44 23.84 14.32
C LEU A 330 18.39 25.03 14.48
N GLY A 331 17.96 26.20 14.99
CA GLY A 331 18.88 27.28 15.38
C GLY A 331 19.78 26.91 16.56
N GLN A 332 19.36 25.96 17.41
CA GLN A 332 20.05 25.58 18.63
C GLN A 332 21.10 24.48 18.36
N PRO A 333 22.41 24.71 18.62
CA PRO A 333 23.46 23.70 18.42
C PRO A 333 23.27 22.44 19.28
N ALA A 334 22.59 22.55 20.42
CA ALA A 334 22.25 21.41 21.26
C ALA A 334 21.26 20.47 20.57
N PHE A 335 20.20 21.02 19.96
CA PHE A 335 19.20 20.24 19.23
C PHE A 335 19.79 19.58 17.99
N ARG A 336 20.61 20.30 17.19
CA ARG A 336 21.34 19.69 16.05
C ARG A 336 22.20 18.51 16.49
N ARG A 337 22.91 18.63 17.61
CA ARG A 337 23.72 17.54 18.17
C ARG A 337 22.85 16.38 18.67
N LYS A 338 21.68 16.65 19.27
CA LYS A 338 20.71 15.62 19.66
C LYS A 338 20.22 14.85 18.43
N LEU A 339 19.82 15.55 17.38
CA LEU A 339 19.36 14.98 16.10
C LEU A 339 20.43 14.07 15.47
N LEU A 340 21.67 14.57 15.36
CA LEU A 340 22.80 13.81 14.77
C LEU A 340 23.25 12.60 15.61
N LYS A 341 22.86 12.54 16.88
CA LYS A 341 23.10 11.41 17.79
C LYS A 341 21.89 10.47 17.90
N ALA A 342 20.74 10.86 17.35
CA ALA A 342 19.55 10.03 17.40
C ALA A 342 19.82 8.71 16.67
N PRO A 343 19.53 7.55 17.29
CA PRO A 343 19.72 6.26 16.64
C PRO A 343 18.98 6.22 15.30
N LYS A 344 19.65 5.71 14.26
CA LYS A 344 19.09 5.55 12.90
C LYS A 344 18.78 6.84 12.13
N PHE A 345 19.00 8.04 12.70
CA PHE A 345 18.88 9.28 11.96
C PHE A 345 20.04 9.44 10.96
N ASP A 346 19.72 9.54 9.67
CA ASP A 346 20.73 9.81 8.65
C ASP A 346 21.09 11.31 8.65
N LYS A 347 22.38 11.61 8.86
CA LYS A 347 22.89 12.99 8.94
C LYS A 347 22.62 13.79 7.66
N ARG A 348 22.41 13.12 6.51
CA ARG A 348 22.08 13.75 5.23
C ARG A 348 20.69 14.40 5.19
N PHE A 349 19.78 14.07 6.12
CA PHE A 349 18.53 14.81 6.29
C PHE A 349 18.75 16.23 6.83
N LEU A 350 19.81 16.48 7.61
CA LEU A 350 20.00 17.79 8.25
C LEU A 350 20.20 18.92 7.22
N PRO A 351 21.05 18.78 6.18
CA PRO A 351 21.11 19.75 5.09
C PRO A 351 19.75 20.01 4.42
N LEU A 352 18.98 18.95 4.11
CA LEU A 352 17.66 19.09 3.49
C LEU A 352 16.65 19.81 4.39
N LEU A 353 16.67 19.53 5.69
CA LEU A 353 15.83 20.20 6.67
C LEU A 353 16.17 21.69 6.77
N LEU A 354 17.46 22.03 6.80
CA LEU A 354 17.92 23.42 6.81
C LEU A 354 17.53 24.14 5.51
N GLU A 355 17.75 23.50 4.37
CA GLU A 355 17.33 24.03 3.07
C GLU A 355 15.82 24.22 3.02
N GLY A 356 15.02 23.33 3.61
CA GLY A 356 13.55 23.43 3.69
C GLY A 356 13.01 24.59 4.52
N LEU A 357 13.84 25.18 5.39
CA LEU A 357 13.48 26.33 6.22
C LEU A 357 13.85 27.68 5.57
N HIS A 358 14.85 27.69 4.70
CA HIS A 358 15.19 28.81 3.84
C HIS A 358 14.23 28.87 2.64
#